data_AF-A0AAQ3UEJ0-F1
#
_entry.id   AF-A0AAQ3UEJ0-F1
#
_cell.length_a   1.000
_cell.length_b   1.000
_cell.length_c   1.000
_cell.angle_alpha   90.00
_cell.angle_beta   90.00
_cell.angle_gamma   90.00
#
_symmetry.space_group_name_H-M   'P 1'
#
loop_
_entity.id
_entity.type
_entity.pdbx_description
1 polymer ?
#
loop_
_entity_poly.entity_id
_entity_poly.type
_entity_poly.pdbx_seq_one_letter_code
_entity_poly.pdbx_strand_id
1 'polypeptide(L)'
;MDMDEEEEEMKPHEIFEIYRSEWIQMYGKNDAAAFYNPTKLTPMRYTDGPVLPVSARPMDTMEIFFVKVASLTVTGGLNWPLNVYGDVAVRDSKDQMRNYLFRRDRDHCQTLTSPQACLV
;
A
#
# COMPACT_ATOMS: atom_id res chain seq x y z
N MET A 1 -23.94 -21.80 -32.10
CA MET A 1 -23.00 -22.37 -31.13
C MET A 1 -22.51 -21.17 -30.37
N ASP A 2 -23.25 -20.80 -29.34
CA ASP A 2 -22.90 -19.69 -28.47
C ASP A 2 -21.89 -20.24 -27.48
N MET A 3 -20.61 -19.98 -27.75
CA MET A 3 -19.55 -20.19 -26.79
C MET A 3 -19.64 -19.05 -25.78
N ASP A 4 -20.40 -19.28 -24.71
CA ASP A 4 -20.27 -18.51 -23.49
C ASP A 4 -18.84 -18.75 -22.97
N GLU A 5 -17.87 -17.96 -23.45
CA GLU A 5 -16.56 -17.84 -22.84
C GLU A 5 -16.79 -17.17 -21.47
N GLU A 6 -16.92 -17.98 -20.42
CA GLU A 6 -16.79 -17.51 -19.05
C GLU A 6 -15.42 -16.83 -18.94
N GLU A 7 -15.40 -15.49 -18.88
CA GLU A 7 -14.20 -14.74 -18.50
C GLU A 7 -13.79 -15.22 -17.11
N GLU A 8 -12.77 -16.09 -17.03
CA GLU A 8 -12.23 -16.55 -15.76
C GLU A 8 -11.77 -15.33 -14.95
N GLU A 9 -12.43 -15.08 -13.82
CA GLU A 9 -12.07 -14.00 -12.90
C GLU A 9 -10.65 -14.25 -12.39
N MET A 10 -9.74 -13.36 -12.75
CA MET A 10 -8.32 -13.47 -12.40
C MET A 10 -8.12 -13.46 -10.88
N LYS A 11 -7.29 -14.37 -10.38
CA LYS A 11 -7.07 -14.50 -8.93
C LYS A 11 -6.28 -13.29 -8.42
N PRO A 12 -6.45 -12.86 -7.15
CA PRO A 12 -5.75 -11.70 -6.59
C PRO A 12 -4.22 -11.72 -6.75
N HIS A 13 -3.60 -12.90 -6.70
CA HIS A 13 -2.15 -13.06 -6.88
C HIS A 13 -1.70 -12.77 -8.32
N GLU A 14 -2.49 -13.14 -9.33
CA GLU A 14 -2.20 -12.86 -10.74
C GLU A 14 -2.31 -11.37 -11.02
N ILE A 15 -3.36 -10.72 -10.51
CA ILE A 15 -3.54 -9.27 -10.60
C ILE A 15 -2.34 -8.54 -10.00
N PHE A 16 -1.87 -8.99 -8.83
CA PHE A 16 -0.71 -8.41 -8.17
C PHE A 16 0.57 -8.57 -9.00
N GLU A 17 0.82 -9.75 -9.58
CA GLU A 17 2.02 -9.97 -10.39
C GLU A 17 2.00 -9.20 -11.71
N ILE A 18 0.83 -9.00 -12.34
CA ILE A 18 0.68 -8.11 -13.49
C ILE A 18 1.05 -6.68 -13.10
N TYR A 19 0.41 -6.14 -12.05
CA TYR A 19 0.72 -4.79 -11.56
C TYR A 19 2.21 -4.63 -11.24
N ARG A 20 2.81 -5.61 -10.55
CA ARG A 20 4.23 -5.61 -10.20
C ARG A 20 5.12 -5.56 -11.45
N SER A 21 4.80 -6.38 -12.46
CA SER A 21 5.57 -6.47 -13.69
C SER A 21 5.51 -5.16 -14.49
N GLU A 22 4.31 -4.61 -14.65
CA GLU A 22 4.09 -3.31 -15.31
C GLU A 22 4.81 -2.18 -14.58
N TRP A 23 4.75 -2.16 -13.25
CA TRP A 23 5.46 -1.16 -12.45
C TRP A 23 6.97 -1.20 -12.66
N ILE A 24 7.56 -2.40 -12.62
CA ILE A 24 8.99 -2.60 -12.84
C ILE A 24 9.37 -2.14 -14.26
N GLN A 25 8.53 -2.40 -15.26
CA GLN A 25 8.78 -1.95 -16.62
C GLN A 25 8.75 -0.42 -16.76
N MET A 26 7.83 0.26 -16.08
CA MET A 26 7.67 1.72 -16.13
C MET A 26 8.73 2.47 -15.32
N TYR A 27 9.00 2.01 -14.09
CA TYR A 27 9.77 2.78 -13.10
C TYR A 27 11.05 2.09 -12.62
N GLY A 28 11.19 0.78 -12.82
CA GLY A 28 12.31 -0.03 -12.31
C GLY A 28 13.59 0.00 -13.16
N LYS A 29 13.58 0.66 -14.33
CA LYS A 29 14.76 0.72 -15.21
C LYS A 29 15.94 1.39 -14.50
N ASN A 30 17.14 0.84 -14.70
CA ASN A 30 18.41 1.33 -14.13
C ASN A 30 18.40 1.48 -12.60
N ASP A 31 17.69 0.60 -11.89
CA ASP A 31 17.54 0.63 -10.43
C ASP A 31 16.94 1.95 -9.89
N ALA A 32 16.23 2.70 -10.73
CA ALA A 32 15.67 4.01 -10.37
C ALA A 32 14.61 3.91 -9.25
N ALA A 33 13.74 2.90 -9.31
CA ALA A 33 12.77 2.61 -8.26
C ALA A 33 12.56 1.09 -8.12
N ALA A 34 13.33 0.45 -7.23
CA ALA A 34 13.13 -0.96 -6.94
C ALA A 34 11.77 -1.20 -6.25
N PHE A 35 11.00 -2.17 -6.77
CA PHE A 35 9.58 -2.35 -6.42
C PHE A 35 9.29 -2.50 -4.92
N TYR A 36 10.22 -3.11 -4.16
CA TYR A 36 10.07 -3.37 -2.73
C TYR A 36 10.78 -2.36 -1.83
N ASN A 37 11.55 -1.42 -2.39
CA ASN A 37 12.32 -0.50 -1.59
C ASN A 37 11.42 0.55 -0.92
N PRO A 38 11.69 0.89 0.35
CA PRO A 38 11.01 1.98 1.02
C PRO A 38 11.45 3.33 0.44
N THR A 39 10.57 4.34 0.53
CA THR A 39 10.96 5.72 0.22
C THR A 39 12.15 6.16 1.05
N LYS A 40 12.98 7.02 0.46
CA LYS A 40 14.05 7.75 1.16
C LYS A 40 13.66 9.21 1.42
N LEU A 41 12.47 9.62 0.99
CA LEU A 41 11.92 10.94 1.24
C LEU A 41 11.34 10.96 2.66
N THR A 42 11.62 12.04 3.37
CA THR A 42 11.01 12.28 4.68
C THR A 42 9.56 12.72 4.51
N PRO A 43 8.69 12.45 5.51
CA PRO A 43 7.35 13.02 5.53
C PRO A 43 7.38 14.53 5.33
N MET A 44 6.40 15.05 4.60
CA MET A 44 6.19 16.48 4.41
C MET A 44 7.36 17.29 3.82
N ARG A 45 8.34 16.66 3.15
CA ARG A 45 9.63 17.28 2.73
C ARG A 45 9.57 18.63 1.98
N TYR A 46 8.40 19.09 1.55
CA TYR A 46 8.20 20.38 0.88
C TYR A 46 6.89 21.08 1.25
N THR A 47 6.21 20.64 2.31
CA THR A 47 4.92 21.21 2.77
C THR A 47 5.07 22.01 4.06
N ASP A 48 6.18 21.87 4.78
CA ASP A 48 6.50 22.62 5.98
C ASP A 48 7.76 23.48 5.80
N GLY A 49 7.61 24.77 6.03
CA GLY A 49 8.71 25.74 5.98
C GLY A 49 8.19 27.17 6.05
N PRO A 50 8.93 28.10 6.66
CA PRO A 50 8.49 29.49 6.78
C PRO A 50 8.38 30.17 5.41
N VAL A 51 9.11 29.67 4.41
CA VAL A 51 9.12 30.18 3.02
C VAL A 51 9.23 28.99 2.07
N LEU A 52 8.22 28.84 1.21
CA LEU A 52 8.26 27.86 0.12
C LEU A 52 9.21 28.35 -1.00
N PRO A 53 9.90 27.44 -1.70
CA PRO A 53 10.65 27.81 -2.90
C PRO A 53 9.77 28.55 -3.91
N VAL A 54 10.32 29.50 -4.67
CA VAL A 54 9.57 30.24 -5.71
C VAL A 54 8.95 29.30 -6.76
N SER A 55 9.58 28.15 -6.98
CA SER A 55 9.08 27.09 -7.87
C SER A 55 8.07 26.14 -7.23
N ALA A 56 7.69 26.36 -5.97
CA ALA A 56 6.69 25.54 -5.30
C ALA A 56 5.34 25.71 -6.00
N ARG A 57 4.66 24.59 -6.21
CA ARG A 57 3.32 24.56 -6.80
C ARG A 57 2.40 23.76 -5.88
N PRO A 58 1.15 24.21 -5.70
CA PRO A 58 0.16 23.38 -5.05
C PRO A 58 -0.03 22.11 -5.87
N MET A 59 -0.10 20.98 -5.17
CA MET A 59 -0.35 19.67 -5.75
C MET A 59 -1.42 19.00 -4.91
N ASP A 60 -2.17 18.09 -5.51
CA ASP A 60 -3.05 17.20 -4.76
C ASP A 60 -2.22 16.37 -3.77
N THR A 61 -2.74 16.24 -2.55
CA THR A 61 -2.12 15.47 -1.49
C THR A 61 -3.11 14.45 -0.94
N MET A 62 -2.60 13.30 -0.52
CA MET A 62 -3.36 12.27 0.17
C MET A 62 -2.73 12.06 1.53
N GLU A 63 -3.52 12.25 2.59
CA GLU A 63 -3.14 11.94 3.96
C GLU A 63 -3.89 10.70 4.43
N ILE A 64 -3.16 9.75 4.99
CA ILE A 64 -3.72 8.49 5.47
C ILE A 64 -3.63 8.48 6.99
N PHE A 65 -4.79 8.56 7.65
CA PHE A 65 -4.87 8.62 9.12
C PHE A 65 -4.77 7.25 9.78
N PHE A 66 -5.40 6.23 9.19
CA PHE A 66 -5.41 4.90 9.76
C PHE A 66 -5.68 3.82 8.71
N VAL A 67 -5.17 2.62 8.99
CA VAL A 67 -5.54 1.40 8.29
C VAL A 67 -6.23 0.48 9.30
N LYS A 68 -7.43 0.01 8.96
CA LYS A 68 -8.23 -0.89 9.80
C LYS A 68 -8.54 -2.17 9.06
N VAL A 69 -8.56 -3.27 9.79
CA VAL A 69 -9.05 -4.55 9.26
C VAL A 69 -10.58 -4.46 9.22
N ALA A 70 -11.15 -4.41 8.00
CA ALA A 70 -12.58 -4.50 7.82
C ALA A 70 -13.04 -5.93 8.14
N SER A 71 -14.19 -6.05 8.81
CA SER A 71 -14.80 -7.36 9.05
C SER A 71 -15.18 -7.96 7.70
N LEU A 72 -14.40 -8.93 7.22
CA LEU A 72 -14.76 -9.71 6.04
C LEU A 72 -16.05 -10.49 6.37
N THR A 73 -16.95 -10.57 5.41
CA THR A 73 -18.24 -11.27 5.46
C THR A 73 -18.10 -12.79 5.52
N VAL A 74 -17.08 -13.30 6.21
CA VAL A 74 -17.03 -14.70 6.62
C VAL A 74 -18.16 -14.87 7.61
N THR A 75 -19.13 -15.72 7.28
CA THR A 75 -20.28 -16.06 8.11
C THR A 75 -19.82 -16.45 9.52
N GLY A 76 -19.87 -15.50 10.47
CA GLY A 76 -19.36 -15.67 11.84
C GLY A 76 -18.45 -14.55 12.35
N GLY A 77 -17.96 -13.66 11.47
CA GLY A 77 -17.08 -12.55 11.86
C GLY A 77 -15.64 -12.97 12.19
N LEU A 78 -14.80 -11.98 12.51
CA LEU A 78 -13.43 -12.22 12.94
C LEU A 78 -13.38 -12.45 14.46
N ASN A 79 -12.72 -13.53 14.88
CA ASN A 79 -12.49 -13.82 16.30
C ASN A 79 -11.29 -13.01 16.80
N TRP A 80 -11.55 -12.07 17.70
CA TRP A 80 -10.52 -11.24 18.33
C TRP A 80 -9.91 -11.98 19.53
N PRO A 81 -8.60 -11.81 19.81
CA PRO A 81 -7.66 -10.92 19.12
C PRO A 81 -7.13 -11.47 17.78
N LEU A 82 -6.76 -10.57 16.87
CA LEU A 82 -6.18 -10.91 15.57
C LEU A 82 -4.67 -10.66 15.57
N ASN A 83 -3.90 -11.66 15.15
CA ASN A 83 -2.49 -11.47 14.84
C ASN A 83 -2.34 -11.13 13.36
N VAL A 84 -1.97 -9.88 13.07
CA VAL A 84 -1.83 -9.36 11.71
C VAL A 84 -0.36 -9.18 11.37
N TYR A 85 0.05 -9.66 10.19
CA TYR A 85 1.37 -9.47 9.61
C TYR A 85 1.25 -9.18 8.11
N GLY A 86 2.32 -8.64 7.53
CA GLY A 86 2.39 -8.26 6.13
C GLY A 86 2.72 -6.78 5.93
N ASP A 87 2.54 -6.33 4.69
CA ASP A 87 2.90 -5.01 4.21
C ASP A 87 1.64 -4.25 3.76
N VAL A 88 1.45 -3.03 4.26
CA VAL A 88 0.54 -2.04 3.67
C VAL A 88 1.38 -0.83 3.29
N ALA A 89 1.44 -0.52 2.00
CA ALA A 89 2.23 0.59 1.49
C ALA A 89 1.53 1.27 0.32
N VAL A 90 1.74 2.59 0.22
CA VAL A 90 1.35 3.40 -0.94
C VAL A 90 2.59 3.90 -1.66
N ARG A 91 2.43 4.42 -2.87
CA ARG A 91 3.50 5.04 -3.66
C ARG A 91 3.06 6.42 -4.09
N ASP A 92 3.99 7.36 -4.07
CA ASP A 92 3.78 8.69 -4.59
C ASP A 92 4.55 8.89 -5.90
N SER A 93 4.27 9.99 -6.58
CA SER A 93 4.87 10.31 -7.88
C SER A 93 6.29 10.86 -7.79
N LYS A 94 6.84 11.09 -6.59
CA LYS A 94 8.15 11.73 -6.40
C LYS A 94 9.29 10.75 -6.57
N ASP A 95 9.21 9.59 -5.94
CA ASP A 95 10.28 8.59 -6.01
C ASP A 95 9.79 7.19 -6.38
N GLN A 96 8.47 6.98 -6.50
CA GLN A 96 7.86 5.71 -6.89
C GLN A 96 8.19 4.53 -5.95
N MET A 97 8.76 4.82 -4.77
CA MET A 97 9.12 3.87 -3.74
C MET A 97 8.00 3.73 -2.70
N ARG A 98 8.07 2.70 -1.87
CA ARG A 98 7.00 2.37 -0.91
C ARG A 98 7.04 3.30 0.31
N ASN A 99 5.94 4.03 0.49
CA ASN A 99 5.59 4.67 1.75
C ASN A 99 4.83 3.65 2.61
N TYR A 100 5.51 3.08 3.60
CA TYR A 100 4.96 2.03 4.45
C TYR A 100 4.04 2.61 5.53
N LEU A 101 2.81 2.11 5.58
CA LEU A 101 1.81 2.41 6.59
C LEU A 101 1.73 1.31 7.65
N PHE A 102 2.08 0.08 7.26
CA PHE A 102 2.20 -1.08 8.13
C PHE A 102 3.23 -2.03 7.54
N ARG A 103 4.10 -2.58 8.37
CA ARG A 103 5.10 -3.58 7.98
C ARG A 103 5.44 -4.44 9.18
N ARG A 104 5.01 -5.70 9.16
CA ARG A 104 5.30 -6.68 10.21
C ARG A 104 5.61 -8.03 9.61
N ASP A 105 6.65 -8.67 10.10
CA ASP A 105 6.97 -10.05 9.76
C ASP A 105 6.02 -11.01 10.47
N ARG A 106 5.90 -12.23 9.95
CA ARG A 106 5.05 -13.28 10.51
C ARG A 106 5.40 -13.60 11.98
N ASP A 107 6.67 -13.55 12.33
CA ASP A 107 7.14 -13.82 13.70
C ASP A 107 6.95 -12.61 14.64
N HIS A 108 6.65 -11.44 14.08
CA HIS A 108 6.50 -10.17 14.80
C HIS A 108 5.15 -9.51 14.47
N CYS A 109 4.08 -10.30 14.51
CA CYS A 109 2.72 -9.83 14.27
C CYS A 109 2.33 -8.65 15.19
N GLN A 110 1.44 -7.79 14.71
CA GLN A 110 0.68 -6.90 15.57
C GLN A 110 -0.58 -7.63 16.05
N THR A 111 -0.79 -7.67 17.37
CA THR A 111 -2.04 -8.18 17.95
C THR A 111 -3.06 -7.05 18.05
N LEU A 112 -4.15 -7.16 17.31
CA LEU A 112 -5.31 -6.28 17.43
C LEU A 112 -6.32 -6.90 18.38
N THR A 113 -6.74 -6.18 19.41
CA THR A 113 -7.65 -6.69 20.46
C THR A 113 -9.11 -6.37 20.23
N SER A 114 -9.42 -5.42 19.34
CA SER A 114 -10.79 -5.04 19.00
C SER A 114 -10.93 -4.50 17.58
N PRO A 115 -12.16 -4.44 17.03
CA PRO A 115 -12.44 -3.83 15.72
C PRO A 115 -12.07 -2.36 15.59
N GLN A 116 -11.89 -1.65 16.71
CA GLN A 116 -11.51 -0.24 16.71
C GLN A 116 -10.00 -0.03 16.61
N ALA A 117 -9.20 -1.09 16.79
CA ALA A 117 -7.75 -1.02 16.69
C ALA A 117 -7.31 -0.79 15.23
N CYS A 118 -6.26 0.02 15.07
CA CYS A 118 -5.64 0.33 13.78
C CYS A 118 -4.29 -0.38 13.67
N LEU A 119 -3.86 -0.62 12.43
CA LEU A 119 -2.50 -1.09 12.14
C LEU A 119 -1.49 0.01 12.47
N VAL A 120 -0.33 -0.40 13.01
CA VAL A 120 0.79 0.48 13.41
C VAL A 120 2.16 -0.06 13.00
#